data_AF-A0A855IUI9-F1
#
_entry.id   AF-A0A855IUI9-F1
#
_cell.length_a   1.000
_cell.length_b   1.000
_cell.length_c   1.000
_cell.angle_alpha   90.00
_cell.angle_beta   90.00
_cell.angle_gamma   90.00
#
_symmetry.space_group_name_H-M   'P 1'
#
loop_
_entity.id
_entity.type
_entity.pdbx_description
1 polymer ?
#
loop_
_entity_poly.entity_id
_entity_poly.type
_entity_poly.pdbx_seq_one_letter_code
_entity_poly.pdbx_strand_id
1 'polypeptide(L)'
;MQEELQELQDAQESLLEEQKKGGLARTIGLVSVISIALGGFNDSFDALEKMFDFGLSQMTDIPSHRKLERIYIRSSAEALDQTFGAPVYIKRSSSDDVIKYYQDDNFILSAITRDNAIVAYLVFPDGGFVPETQEHTGGSAFFNQPFNAIESVNEIRASFARTGNYYIEENNGGEFGYLYSSISGVSEFITPMTKGNRNLLAAVVDSLTMDEDVVSSVQSLRLSAKPNFYGYSTLGVDALEEAILSNTEYRLIHKS
;
A
#
# COMPACT_ATOMS: atom_id res chain seq x y z
N MET A 1 -30.13 -24.45 -37.37
CA MET A 1 -31.19 -25.05 -36.51
C MET A 1 -31.25 -26.57 -36.60
N GLN A 2 -31.55 -27.23 -37.73
CA GLN A 2 -31.56 -28.70 -37.75
C GLN A 2 -30.15 -29.32 -37.72
N GLU A 3 -29.15 -28.71 -38.36
CA GLU A 3 -27.74 -29.15 -38.27
C GLU A 3 -27.14 -28.93 -36.87
N GLU A 4 -27.40 -27.79 -36.23
CA GLU A 4 -26.93 -27.51 -34.86
C GLU A 4 -27.55 -28.46 -33.83
N LEU A 5 -28.81 -28.87 -34.01
CA LEU A 5 -29.46 -29.86 -33.14
C LEU A 5 -28.92 -31.27 -33.37
N GLN A 6 -28.49 -31.60 -34.60
CA GLN A 6 -27.86 -32.87 -34.95
C GLN A 6 -26.46 -32.96 -34.34
N GLU A 7 -25.66 -31.90 -34.44
CA GLU A 7 -24.32 -31.81 -33.82
C GLU A 7 -24.40 -31.86 -32.29
N LEU A 8 -25.44 -31.28 -31.68
CA LEU A 8 -25.69 -31.36 -30.24
C LEU A 8 -26.13 -32.75 -29.78
N GLN A 9 -26.84 -33.51 -30.62
CA GLN A 9 -27.25 -34.88 -30.33
C GLN A 9 -26.08 -35.86 -30.47
N ASP A 10 -25.27 -35.73 -31.53
CA ASP A 10 -24.06 -36.54 -31.72
C ASP A 10 -22.99 -36.22 -30.65
N ALA A 11 -22.90 -34.96 -30.21
CA ALA A 11 -22.09 -34.57 -29.06
C ALA A 11 -22.61 -35.15 -27.74
N GLN A 12 -23.92 -35.24 -27.54
CA GLN A 12 -24.49 -35.86 -26.32
C GLN A 12 -24.30 -37.39 -26.29
N GLU A 13 -24.46 -38.07 -27.41
CA GLU A 13 -24.25 -39.53 -27.49
C GLU A 13 -22.77 -39.90 -27.30
N SER A 14 -21.85 -39.14 -27.88
CA SER A 14 -20.41 -39.35 -27.66
C SER A 14 -19.97 -39.08 -26.21
N LEU A 15 -20.56 -38.07 -25.55
CA LEU A 15 -20.32 -37.79 -24.12
C LEU A 15 -20.87 -38.89 -23.20
N LEU A 16 -22.01 -39.51 -23.55
CA LEU A 16 -22.59 -40.63 -22.80
C LEU A 16 -21.80 -41.94 -22.99
N GLU A 17 -21.25 -42.18 -24.17
CA GLU A 17 -20.34 -43.30 -24.41
C GLU A 17 -19.00 -43.14 -23.70
N GLU A 18 -18.45 -41.92 -23.64
CA GLU A 18 -17.20 -41.62 -22.93
C GLU A 18 -17.35 -41.59 -21.40
N GLN A 19 -18.54 -41.31 -20.86
CA GLN A 19 -18.82 -41.36 -19.43
C GLN A 19 -18.61 -42.77 -18.82
N LYS A 20 -18.64 -43.82 -19.66
CA LYS A 20 -18.37 -45.21 -19.24
C LYS A 20 -16.87 -45.54 -19.15
N LYS A 21 -15.97 -44.70 -19.65
CA LYS A 21 -14.51 -44.89 -19.59
C LYS A 21 -13.90 -43.89 -18.61
N GLY A 22 -13.76 -44.32 -17.37
CA GLY A 22 -13.38 -43.46 -16.25
C GLY A 22 -12.03 -42.75 -16.36
N GLY A 23 -11.95 -41.60 -15.69
CA GLY A 23 -10.71 -41.01 -15.18
C GLY A 23 -10.15 -39.81 -15.94
N LEU A 24 -10.01 -39.90 -17.26
CA LEU A 24 -9.27 -38.89 -18.06
C LEU A 24 -10.17 -37.92 -18.86
N ALA A 25 -11.41 -38.30 -19.16
CA ALA A 25 -12.33 -37.49 -19.96
C ALA A 25 -12.86 -36.23 -19.23
N ARG A 26 -12.92 -36.25 -17.88
CA ARG A 26 -13.38 -35.10 -17.08
C ARG A 26 -12.49 -33.87 -17.21
N THR A 27 -11.18 -34.06 -17.40
CA THR A 27 -10.21 -32.96 -17.48
C THR A 27 -10.21 -32.31 -18.86
N ILE A 28 -10.38 -33.12 -19.92
CA ILE A 28 -10.41 -32.63 -21.30
C ILE A 28 -11.73 -31.91 -21.59
N GLY A 29 -12.86 -32.42 -21.09
CA GLY A 29 -14.18 -31.78 -21.23
C GLY A 29 -14.30 -30.44 -20.50
N LEU A 30 -13.58 -30.23 -19.40
CA LEU A 30 -13.58 -28.93 -18.69
C LEU A 30 -12.77 -27.87 -19.45
N VAL A 31 -11.65 -28.28 -20.07
CA VAL A 31 -10.77 -27.39 -20.86
C VAL A 31 -11.44 -26.98 -22.18
N SER A 32 -12.21 -27.86 -22.80
CA SER A 32 -12.94 -27.54 -24.04
C SER A 32 -14.11 -26.58 -23.83
N VAL A 33 -14.85 -26.70 -22.73
CA VAL A 33 -15.94 -25.75 -22.38
C VAL A 33 -15.40 -24.36 -22.08
N ILE A 34 -14.23 -24.25 -21.44
CA ILE A 34 -13.53 -22.98 -21.23
C ILE A 34 -13.10 -22.37 -22.57
N SER A 35 -12.67 -23.20 -23.53
CA SER A 35 -12.20 -22.74 -24.84
C SER A 35 -13.32 -22.25 -25.76
N ILE A 36 -14.52 -22.83 -25.66
CA ILE A 36 -15.71 -22.42 -26.43
C ILE A 36 -16.35 -21.15 -25.85
N ALA A 37 -16.21 -20.91 -24.54
CA ALA A 37 -16.69 -19.68 -23.89
C ALA A 37 -15.73 -18.47 -24.09
N LEU A 38 -14.45 -18.71 -24.39
CA LEU A 38 -13.40 -17.68 -24.50
C LEU A 38 -13.07 -17.31 -25.96
N GLY A 39 -14.08 -16.85 -26.71
CA GLY A 39 -13.86 -16.22 -28.01
C GLY A 39 -13.04 -14.94 -27.88
N GLY A 40 -11.71 -15.05 -27.97
CA GLY A 40 -10.78 -13.91 -27.93
C GLY A 40 -9.39 -14.28 -27.44
N PHE A 41 -8.61 -14.97 -28.29
CA PHE A 41 -7.29 -15.53 -27.93
C PHE A 41 -6.22 -14.49 -27.56
N ASN A 42 -6.41 -13.19 -27.83
CA ASN A 42 -5.41 -12.17 -27.52
C ASN A 42 -5.53 -11.61 -26.09
N ASP A 43 -6.74 -11.39 -25.59
CA ASP A 43 -6.97 -10.82 -24.25
C ASP A 43 -6.91 -11.89 -23.14
N SER A 44 -7.02 -13.17 -23.51
CA SER A 44 -7.02 -14.29 -22.56
C SER A 44 -5.62 -14.62 -22.03
N PHE A 45 -4.56 -14.44 -22.85
CA PHE A 45 -3.17 -14.65 -22.40
C PHE A 45 -2.72 -13.55 -21.44
N ASP A 46 -3.04 -12.29 -21.73
CA ASP A 46 -2.77 -11.16 -20.82
C ASP A 46 -3.48 -11.32 -19.48
N ALA A 47 -4.71 -11.84 -19.48
CA ALA A 47 -5.46 -12.12 -18.25
C ALA A 47 -4.83 -13.27 -17.44
N LEU A 48 -4.31 -14.30 -18.13
CA LEU A 48 -3.64 -15.44 -17.51
C LEU A 48 -2.27 -15.05 -16.93
N GLU A 49 -1.49 -14.24 -17.64
CA GLU A 49 -0.23 -13.67 -17.17
C GLU A 49 -0.46 -12.79 -15.94
N LYS A 50 -1.45 -11.89 -15.97
CA LYS A 50 -1.83 -11.08 -14.79
C LYS A 50 -2.29 -11.93 -13.60
N MET A 51 -3.00 -13.04 -13.83
CA MET A 51 -3.38 -13.96 -12.76
C MET A 51 -2.18 -14.71 -12.19
N PHE A 52 -1.22 -15.11 -13.03
CA PHE A 52 0.02 -15.74 -12.60
C PHE A 52 0.91 -14.76 -11.83
N ASP A 53 1.08 -13.55 -12.34
CA ASP A 53 1.85 -12.48 -11.69
C ASP A 53 1.21 -12.11 -10.35
N PHE A 54 -0.12 -11.98 -10.30
CA PHE A 54 -0.84 -11.74 -9.04
C PHE A 54 -0.67 -12.90 -8.07
N GLY A 55 -0.79 -14.16 -8.53
CA GLY A 55 -0.62 -15.33 -7.69
C GLY A 55 0.80 -15.49 -7.13
N LEU A 56 1.82 -15.22 -7.96
CA LEU A 56 3.23 -15.25 -7.55
C LEU A 56 3.56 -14.08 -6.61
N SER A 57 3.14 -12.85 -6.93
CA SER A 57 3.34 -11.67 -6.08
C SER A 57 2.72 -11.87 -4.70
N GLN A 58 1.47 -12.34 -4.63
CA GLN A 58 0.84 -12.65 -3.35
C GLN A 58 1.65 -13.68 -2.55
N MET A 59 2.21 -14.71 -3.21
CA MET A 59 3.04 -15.69 -2.51
C MET A 59 4.38 -15.12 -2.04
N THR A 60 5.03 -14.26 -2.85
CA THR A 60 6.30 -13.61 -2.49
C THR A 60 6.12 -12.56 -1.39
N ASP A 61 4.93 -11.97 -1.27
CA ASP A 61 4.65 -10.86 -0.36
C ASP A 61 4.10 -11.31 1.00
N ILE A 62 3.65 -12.58 1.13
CA ILE A 62 3.18 -13.16 2.41
C ILE A 62 4.14 -12.91 3.58
N PRO A 63 5.48 -13.08 3.45
CA PRO A 63 6.40 -12.81 4.55
C PRO A 63 6.36 -11.35 5.01
N SER A 64 6.30 -10.41 4.06
CA SER A 64 6.24 -8.96 4.31
C SER A 64 4.93 -8.57 4.99
N HIS A 65 3.79 -9.11 4.53
CA HIS A 65 2.50 -8.94 5.18
C HIS A 65 2.52 -9.42 6.65
N ARG A 66 3.02 -10.64 6.89
CA ARG A 66 3.12 -11.20 8.24
C ARG A 66 4.03 -10.40 9.18
N LYS A 67 5.03 -9.71 8.64
CA LYS A 67 5.89 -8.83 9.44
C LYS A 67 5.14 -7.57 9.86
N LEU A 68 4.35 -6.97 8.97
CA LEU A 68 3.53 -5.80 9.29
C LEU A 68 2.46 -6.10 10.34
N GLU A 69 1.83 -7.27 10.27
CA GLU A 69 0.85 -7.74 11.27
C GLU A 69 1.42 -7.90 12.69
N ARG A 70 2.75 -7.88 12.86
CA ARG A 70 3.38 -8.00 14.19
C ARG A 70 3.67 -6.65 14.85
N ILE A 71 3.42 -5.55 14.15
CA ILE A 71 3.68 -4.20 14.64
C ILE A 71 2.41 -3.65 15.27
N TYR A 72 2.51 -3.24 16.53
CA TYR A 72 1.41 -2.54 17.20
C TYR A 72 1.94 -1.37 18.01
N ILE A 73 1.21 -0.26 18.00
CA ILE A 73 1.51 0.89 18.84
C ILE A 73 1.44 0.47 20.32
N ARG A 74 2.37 0.99 21.14
CA ARG A 74 2.62 0.64 22.55
C ARG A 74 3.23 -0.74 22.81
N SER A 75 3.51 -1.53 21.77
CA SER A 75 4.28 -2.76 21.94
C SER A 75 5.77 -2.44 22.18
N SER A 76 6.55 -3.44 22.59
CA SER A 76 7.97 -3.25 22.90
C SER A 76 8.78 -2.98 21.63
N ALA A 77 9.77 -2.08 21.74
CA ALA A 77 10.68 -1.78 20.63
C ALA A 77 11.53 -2.99 20.22
N GLU A 78 11.78 -3.94 21.13
CA GLU A 78 12.50 -5.18 20.79
C GLU A 78 11.71 -6.09 19.83
N ALA A 79 10.37 -5.98 19.81
CA ALA A 79 9.55 -6.74 18.86
C ALA A 79 9.88 -6.39 17.40
N LEU A 80 10.29 -5.13 17.14
CA LEU A 80 10.76 -4.71 15.83
C LEU A 80 12.07 -5.42 15.46
N ASP A 81 13.05 -5.41 16.37
CA ASP A 81 14.35 -6.02 16.13
C ASP A 81 14.24 -7.54 15.92
N GLN A 82 13.28 -8.20 16.59
CA GLN A 82 12.98 -9.62 16.39
C GLN A 82 12.27 -9.91 15.07
N THR A 83 11.45 -8.98 14.58
CA THR A 83 10.63 -9.15 13.37
C THR A 83 11.42 -8.80 12.11
N PHE A 84 12.23 -7.75 12.17
CA PHE A 84 12.92 -7.16 11.03
C PHE A 84 14.43 -7.33 11.06
N GLY A 85 15.00 -7.78 12.18
CA GLY A 85 16.45 -7.76 12.40
C GLY A 85 16.94 -6.38 12.86
N ALA A 86 18.23 -6.14 12.75
CA ALA A 86 18.81 -4.86 13.16
C ALA A 86 18.33 -3.71 12.25
N PRO A 87 18.05 -2.52 12.81
CA PRO A 87 17.71 -1.36 12.00
C PRO A 87 18.88 -0.95 11.09
N VAL A 88 18.57 -0.56 9.86
CA VAL A 88 19.55 -0.13 8.84
C VAL A 88 20.01 1.31 9.06
N TYR A 89 19.22 2.11 9.76
CA TYR A 89 19.54 3.49 10.12
C TYR A 89 18.86 3.86 11.44
N ILE A 90 19.53 4.65 12.26
CA ILE A 90 19.01 5.14 13.54
C ILE A 90 19.35 6.62 13.66
N LYS A 91 18.38 7.43 14.07
CA LYS A 91 18.60 8.82 14.49
C LYS A 91 17.74 9.15 15.71
N ARG A 92 17.99 10.33 16.30
CA ARG A 92 17.19 10.87 17.40
C ARG A 92 16.37 12.05 16.90
N SER A 93 15.14 12.15 17.36
CA SER A 93 14.30 13.31 17.09
C SER A 93 14.74 14.52 17.92
N SER A 94 14.18 15.69 17.61
CA SER A 94 14.31 16.88 18.43
C SER A 94 13.78 16.71 19.89
N SER A 95 12.82 15.79 20.09
CA SER A 95 12.27 15.39 21.38
C SER A 95 13.07 14.29 22.11
N ASP A 96 14.24 13.91 21.61
CA ASP A 96 15.09 12.80 22.09
C ASP A 96 14.47 11.40 21.97
N ASP A 97 13.40 11.26 21.18
CA ASP A 97 12.86 9.95 20.81
C ASP A 97 13.80 9.24 19.82
N VAL A 98 13.84 7.91 19.86
CA VAL A 98 14.69 7.13 18.97
C VAL A 98 13.89 6.72 17.74
N ILE A 99 14.34 7.19 16.57
CA ILE A 99 13.78 6.83 15.26
C ILE A 99 14.65 5.73 14.66
N LYS A 100 14.07 4.56 14.46
CA LYS A 100 14.71 3.40 13.86
C LYS A 100 14.11 3.12 12.49
N TYR A 101 14.97 2.83 11.51
CA TYR A 101 14.56 2.43 10.17
C TYR A 101 14.91 0.98 9.92
N TYR A 102 13.95 0.20 9.44
CA TYR A 102 14.11 -1.19 9.08
C TYR A 102 13.83 -1.37 7.60
N GLN A 103 14.66 -2.17 6.94
CA GLN A 103 14.50 -2.52 5.53
C GLN A 103 13.88 -3.91 5.45
N ASP A 104 12.76 -4.02 4.74
CA ASP A 104 12.21 -5.27 4.22
C ASP A 104 12.47 -5.35 2.71
N ASP A 105 12.24 -6.51 2.11
CA ASP A 105 12.37 -6.68 0.65
C ASP A 105 11.29 -5.89 -0.12
N ASN A 106 10.18 -5.54 0.54
CA ASN A 106 9.00 -4.93 -0.06
C ASN A 106 8.61 -3.56 0.53
N PHE A 107 9.29 -3.09 1.58
CA PHE A 107 9.00 -1.79 2.19
C PHE A 107 10.11 -1.31 3.13
N ILE A 108 10.04 -0.04 3.49
CA ILE A 108 10.79 0.55 4.59
C ILE A 108 9.83 0.84 5.75
N LEU A 109 10.21 0.42 6.95
CA LEU A 109 9.54 0.79 8.19
C LEU A 109 10.35 1.85 8.91
N SER A 110 9.73 2.99 9.20
CA SER A 110 10.25 3.98 10.15
C SER A 110 9.46 3.88 11.44
N ALA A 111 10.12 3.67 12.57
CA ALA A 111 9.48 3.53 13.88
C ALA A 111 10.07 4.51 14.88
N ILE A 112 9.20 5.24 15.56
CA ILE A 112 9.55 6.12 16.68
C ILE A 112 9.32 5.37 17.98
N THR A 113 10.34 5.35 18.83
CA THR A 113 10.31 4.64 20.11
C THR A 113 10.65 5.58 21.27
N ARG A 114 9.90 5.43 22.37
CA ARG A 114 10.07 6.17 23.62
C ARG A 114 9.96 5.18 24.78
N ASP A 115 10.88 5.25 25.74
CA ASP A 115 10.89 4.35 26.91
C ASP A 115 10.75 2.86 26.54
N ASN A 116 11.41 2.45 25.44
CA ASN A 116 11.38 1.10 24.89
C ASN A 116 9.99 0.62 24.38
N ALA A 117 9.06 1.54 24.13
CA ALA A 117 7.78 1.27 23.48
C ALA A 117 7.68 1.96 22.12
N ILE A 118 6.99 1.32 21.17
CA ILE A 118 6.65 1.92 19.87
C ILE A 118 5.57 2.97 20.10
N VAL A 119 5.87 4.24 19.79
CA VAL A 119 4.89 5.34 19.94
C VAL A 119 4.32 5.80 18.61
N ALA A 120 5.04 5.52 17.51
CA ALA A 120 4.55 5.71 16.16
C ALA A 120 5.32 4.84 15.16
N TYR A 121 4.72 4.56 14.00
CA TYR A 121 5.44 4.02 12.86
C TYR A 121 4.82 4.45 11.53
N LEU A 122 5.66 4.49 10.50
CA LEU A 122 5.31 4.73 9.10
C LEU A 122 5.83 3.58 8.24
N VAL A 123 5.00 3.09 7.33
CA VAL A 123 5.32 2.06 6.35
C VAL A 123 5.35 2.70 4.98
N PHE A 124 6.50 2.60 4.31
CA PHE A 124 6.76 3.11 2.97
C PHE A 124 6.91 1.91 2.02
N PRO A 125 5.83 1.49 1.33
CA PRO A 125 5.84 0.33 0.44
C PRO A 125 6.71 0.57 -0.80
N ASP A 126 7.43 -0.45 -1.22
CA ASP A 126 8.12 -0.45 -2.50
C ASP A 126 7.12 -0.64 -3.67
N GLY A 127 7.56 -0.30 -4.88
CA GLY A 127 6.71 -0.39 -6.06
C GLY A 127 6.22 -1.82 -6.32
N GLY A 128 4.90 -2.01 -6.29
CA GLY A 128 4.25 -3.31 -6.54
C GLY A 128 3.73 -3.99 -5.28
N PHE A 129 4.23 -3.64 -4.10
CA PHE A 129 3.72 -4.15 -2.83
C PHE A 129 2.50 -3.33 -2.36
N VAL A 130 1.40 -4.02 -2.04
CA VAL A 130 0.17 -3.38 -1.57
C VAL A 130 -0.16 -3.91 -0.17
N PRO A 131 0.23 -3.20 0.91
CA PRO A 131 -0.04 -3.68 2.26
C PRO A 131 -1.53 -3.64 2.60
N GLU A 132 -1.93 -4.56 3.49
CA GLU A 132 -3.29 -4.59 4.04
C GLU A 132 -3.50 -3.38 4.94
N THR A 133 -4.59 -2.64 4.69
CA THR A 133 -4.89 -1.35 5.33
C THR A 133 -6.30 -1.31 5.90
N GLN A 134 -6.92 -2.48 6.10
CA GLN A 134 -8.28 -2.61 6.64
C GLN A 134 -8.48 -1.89 8.00
N GLU A 135 -7.47 -1.87 8.86
CA GLU A 135 -7.50 -1.22 10.18
C GLU A 135 -7.36 0.31 10.10
N HIS A 136 -6.84 0.82 8.99
CA HIS A 136 -6.59 2.23 8.75
C HIS A 136 -7.91 2.96 8.46
N THR A 137 -8.01 4.25 8.81
CA THR A 137 -9.24 5.04 8.56
C THR A 137 -9.65 5.05 7.08
N GLY A 138 -8.70 4.95 6.14
CA GLY A 138 -8.96 4.86 4.70
C GLY A 138 -9.40 3.47 4.20
N GLY A 139 -9.41 2.46 5.08
CA GLY A 139 -9.78 1.08 4.77
C GLY A 139 -8.90 0.40 3.70
N SER A 140 -9.35 -0.75 3.21
CA SER A 140 -8.60 -1.56 2.22
C SER A 140 -8.40 -0.90 0.86
N ALA A 141 -9.16 0.16 0.55
CA ALA A 141 -9.01 0.92 -0.68
C ALA A 141 -8.02 2.11 -0.56
N PHE A 142 -7.34 2.25 0.58
CA PHE A 142 -6.51 3.40 0.94
C PHE A 142 -5.58 3.90 -0.18
N PHE A 143 -4.71 3.04 -0.72
CA PHE A 143 -3.76 3.43 -1.78
C PHE A 143 -4.41 3.69 -3.14
N ASN A 144 -5.63 3.18 -3.35
CA ASN A 144 -6.32 3.27 -4.62
C ASN A 144 -7.17 4.54 -4.75
N GLN A 145 -7.39 5.24 -3.65
CA GLN A 145 -8.23 6.42 -3.58
C GLN A 145 -7.42 7.69 -3.28
N PRO A 146 -7.86 8.85 -3.77
CA PRO A 146 -7.29 10.13 -3.36
C PRO A 146 -7.57 10.43 -1.88
N PHE A 147 -6.77 11.29 -1.25
CA PHE A 147 -6.91 11.64 0.17
C PHE A 147 -8.31 12.17 0.53
N ASN A 148 -9.04 12.80 -0.39
CA ASN A 148 -10.38 13.31 -0.11
C ASN A 148 -11.42 12.21 0.17
N ALA A 149 -11.12 10.94 -0.12
CA ALA A 149 -11.96 9.83 0.28
C ALA A 149 -11.87 9.52 1.79
N ILE A 150 -10.83 10.04 2.45
CA ILE A 150 -10.63 9.92 3.90
C ILE A 150 -11.36 11.09 4.58
N GLU A 151 -12.44 10.83 5.31
CA GLU A 151 -13.31 11.94 5.76
C GLU A 151 -12.65 12.84 6.81
N SER A 152 -11.86 12.27 7.72
CA SER A 152 -11.25 12.98 8.84
C SER A 152 -9.85 13.49 8.51
N VAL A 153 -9.60 14.78 8.75
CA VAL A 153 -8.26 15.36 8.76
C VAL A 153 -8.16 16.28 9.97
N ASN A 154 -7.21 15.98 10.84
CA ASN A 154 -7.01 16.67 12.11
C ASN A 154 -5.87 17.68 12.02
N GLU A 155 -4.70 17.19 11.64
CA GLU A 155 -3.48 17.97 11.50
C GLU A 155 -2.80 17.57 10.19
N ILE A 156 -2.16 18.55 9.56
CA ILE A 156 -1.43 18.35 8.31
C ILE A 156 -0.06 19.01 8.38
N ARG A 157 0.90 18.40 7.71
CA ARG A 157 2.22 18.96 7.43
C ARG A 157 2.60 18.69 5.99
N ALA A 158 3.42 19.58 5.45
CA ALA A 158 3.87 19.47 4.07
C ALA A 158 5.26 20.08 3.93
N SER A 159 6.07 19.47 3.07
CA SER A 159 7.39 19.98 2.69
C SER A 159 7.49 20.05 1.18
N PHE A 160 8.01 21.17 0.68
CA PHE A 160 8.40 21.36 -0.71
C PHE A 160 9.84 21.89 -0.77
N ALA A 161 10.80 20.96 -0.70
CA ALA A 161 12.21 21.27 -0.60
C ALA A 161 13.07 20.32 -1.44
N ARG A 162 14.32 20.73 -1.71
CA ARG A 162 15.29 19.90 -2.45
C ARG A 162 15.61 18.57 -1.73
N THR A 163 15.51 18.56 -0.40
CA THR A 163 15.82 17.41 0.46
C THR A 163 14.70 16.37 0.46
N GLY A 164 13.47 16.74 0.17
CA GLY A 164 12.32 15.84 0.12
C GLY A 164 11.01 16.63 0.02
N ASN A 165 10.13 16.13 -0.84
CA ASN A 165 8.77 16.64 -1.00
C ASN A 165 7.81 15.62 -0.44
N TYR A 166 6.97 16.03 0.50
CA TYR A 166 5.97 15.16 1.09
C TYR A 166 4.76 15.95 1.59
N TYR A 167 3.66 15.24 1.75
CA TYR A 167 2.47 15.65 2.47
C TYR A 167 2.09 14.54 3.44
N ILE A 168 1.75 14.91 4.67
CA ILE A 168 1.33 13.99 5.73
C ILE A 168 0.13 14.57 6.45
N GLU A 169 -0.86 13.74 6.71
CA GLU A 169 -2.08 14.09 7.46
C GLU A 169 -2.37 13.07 8.55
N GLU A 170 -2.83 13.57 9.69
CA GLU A 170 -3.44 12.77 10.74
C GLU A 170 -4.93 12.61 10.45
N ASN A 171 -5.39 11.36 10.47
CA ASN A 171 -6.79 11.02 10.28
C ASN A 171 -7.32 10.32 11.53
N ASN A 172 -8.32 10.93 12.16
CA ASN A 172 -9.04 10.29 13.25
C ASN A 172 -9.85 9.08 12.76
N GLY A 173 -9.95 8.04 13.59
CA GLY A 173 -10.75 6.85 13.31
C GLY A 173 -9.91 5.60 13.04
N GLY A 174 -10.40 4.73 12.16
CA GLY A 174 -9.86 3.39 11.97
C GLY A 174 -10.37 2.44 13.04
N GLU A 175 -9.99 1.16 12.93
CA GLU A 175 -10.48 0.11 13.83
C GLU A 175 -10.10 0.38 15.30
N PHE A 176 -8.93 0.99 15.51
CA PHE A 176 -8.35 1.26 16.83
C PHE A 176 -8.21 2.75 17.15
N GLY A 177 -9.05 3.61 16.55
CA GLY A 177 -8.96 5.07 16.66
C GLY A 177 -9.04 5.68 18.07
N TYR A 178 -9.40 4.88 19.09
CA TYR A 178 -9.34 5.28 20.50
C TYR A 178 -7.94 5.14 21.13
N LEU A 179 -7.04 4.39 20.51
CA LEU A 179 -5.71 4.07 21.04
C LEU A 179 -4.60 4.88 20.37
N TYR A 180 -4.79 5.18 19.09
CA TYR A 180 -3.85 5.89 18.21
C TYR A 180 -4.58 6.43 16.99
N SER A 181 -3.96 7.38 16.31
CA SER A 181 -4.46 7.96 15.06
C SER A 181 -3.90 7.21 13.86
N SER A 182 -4.68 7.17 12.78
CA SER A 182 -4.21 6.76 11.45
C SER A 182 -3.41 7.89 10.81
N ILE A 183 -2.33 7.56 10.11
CA ILE A 183 -1.48 8.52 9.42
C ILE A 183 -1.49 8.19 7.93
N SER A 184 -1.84 9.19 7.12
CA SER A 184 -1.78 9.08 5.68
C SER A 184 -0.72 10.01 5.14
N GLY A 185 -0.01 9.60 4.09
CA GLY A 185 0.84 10.55 3.40
C GLY A 185 1.33 10.11 2.05
N VAL A 186 1.97 11.07 1.40
CA VAL A 186 2.59 10.90 0.10
C VAL A 186 3.98 11.52 0.13
N SER A 187 4.98 10.79 -0.35
CA SER A 187 6.36 11.24 -0.39
C SER A 187 7.03 10.93 -1.72
N GLU A 188 7.78 11.90 -2.26
CA GLU A 188 8.48 11.75 -3.54
C GLU A 188 9.67 10.79 -3.49
N PHE A 189 10.20 10.45 -2.30
CA PHE A 189 11.34 9.53 -2.24
C PHE A 189 10.94 8.09 -2.61
N ILE A 190 9.68 7.70 -2.40
CA ILE A 190 9.14 6.38 -2.76
C ILE A 190 8.75 6.37 -4.23
N THR A 191 7.94 7.35 -4.63
CA THR A 191 7.39 7.45 -5.97
C THR A 191 7.29 8.90 -6.38
N PRO A 192 7.82 9.30 -7.56
CA PRO A 192 7.73 10.66 -8.03
C PRO A 192 6.29 11.16 -8.11
N MET A 193 6.04 12.38 -7.62
CA MET A 193 4.73 13.01 -7.79
C MET A 193 4.56 13.51 -9.22
N THR A 194 3.31 13.53 -9.69
CA THR A 194 2.98 14.18 -10.96
C THR A 194 3.25 15.68 -10.88
N LYS A 195 3.53 16.32 -12.03
CA LYS A 195 3.73 17.78 -12.09
C LYS A 195 2.55 18.56 -11.49
N GLY A 196 1.33 18.06 -11.69
CA GLY A 196 0.11 18.65 -11.09
C GLY A 196 0.13 18.57 -9.56
N ASN A 197 0.36 17.38 -8.99
CA ASN A 197 0.42 17.20 -7.54
C ASN A 197 1.57 17.99 -6.90
N ARG A 198 2.72 18.12 -7.58
CA ARG A 198 3.83 18.97 -7.11
C ARG A 198 3.46 20.44 -7.00
N ASN A 199 2.73 20.97 -7.99
CA ASN A 199 2.27 22.36 -7.94
C ASN A 199 1.24 22.58 -6.82
N LEU A 200 0.34 21.61 -6.63
CA LEU A 200 -0.63 21.65 -5.53
C LEU A 200 0.07 21.55 -4.16
N LEU A 201 1.09 20.71 -4.03
CA LEU A 201 1.90 20.60 -2.82
C LEU A 201 2.64 21.91 -2.51
N ALA A 202 3.25 22.54 -3.52
CA ALA A 202 3.89 23.84 -3.35
C ALA A 202 2.90 24.90 -2.84
N ALA A 203 1.67 24.92 -3.40
CA ALA A 203 0.62 25.82 -2.92
C ALA A 203 0.20 25.54 -1.47
N VAL A 204 0.15 24.28 -1.04
CA VAL A 204 -0.11 23.92 0.37
C VAL A 204 1.00 24.46 1.28
N VAL A 205 2.27 24.30 0.89
CA VAL A 205 3.41 24.79 1.68
C VAL A 205 3.42 26.32 1.76
N ASP A 206 3.14 27.00 0.65
CA ASP A 206 3.03 28.47 0.62
C ASP A 206 1.89 28.94 1.54
N SER A 207 0.71 28.32 1.46
CA SER A 207 -0.43 28.60 2.34
C SER A 207 -0.10 28.38 3.81
N LEU A 208 0.57 27.28 4.17
CA LEU A 208 0.99 27.00 5.55
C LEU A 208 2.00 28.02 6.07
N THR A 209 2.87 28.54 5.20
CA THR A 209 3.90 29.52 5.58
C THR A 209 3.29 30.91 5.76
N MET A 210 2.29 31.26 4.94
CA MET A 210 1.62 32.55 4.97
C MET A 210 0.42 32.59 5.94
N ASP A 211 -0.03 31.42 6.43
CA ASP A 211 -1.28 31.24 7.19
C ASP A 211 -2.52 31.74 6.44
N GLU A 212 -2.54 31.52 5.11
CA GLU A 212 -3.57 32.00 4.20
C GLU A 212 -4.13 30.85 3.34
N ASP A 213 -5.46 30.78 3.23
CA ASP A 213 -6.19 29.87 2.34
C ASP A 213 -5.86 28.36 2.47
N VAL A 214 -5.28 27.94 3.61
CA VAL A 214 -4.80 26.58 3.90
C VAL A 214 -5.85 25.51 3.58
N VAL A 215 -7.11 25.74 3.98
CA VAL A 215 -8.19 24.77 3.76
C VAL A 215 -8.38 24.47 2.27
N SER A 216 -8.37 25.52 1.44
CA SER A 216 -8.63 25.39 0.00
C SER A 216 -7.47 24.74 -0.75
N SER A 217 -6.23 25.08 -0.40
CA SER A 217 -5.03 24.49 -1.00
C SER A 217 -4.89 23.02 -0.61
N VAL A 218 -5.14 22.68 0.66
CA VAL A 218 -5.17 21.30 1.14
C VAL A 218 -6.26 20.49 0.45
N GLN A 219 -7.50 20.99 0.37
CA GLN A 219 -8.58 20.30 -0.34
C GLN A 219 -8.24 20.05 -1.82
N SER A 220 -7.62 21.02 -2.49
CA SER A 220 -7.20 20.88 -3.89
C SER A 220 -6.16 19.78 -4.07
N LEU A 221 -5.16 19.70 -3.18
CA LEU A 221 -4.20 18.59 -3.18
C LEU A 221 -4.90 17.25 -2.91
N ARG A 222 -5.77 17.20 -1.90
CA ARG A 222 -6.44 15.97 -1.46
C ARG A 222 -7.36 15.37 -2.52
N LEU A 223 -7.93 16.17 -3.42
CA LEU A 223 -8.75 15.71 -4.55
C LEU A 223 -7.95 14.97 -5.64
N SER A 224 -6.64 15.20 -5.73
CA SER A 224 -5.79 14.72 -6.83
C SER A 224 -4.71 13.74 -6.37
N ALA A 225 -4.16 13.92 -5.17
CA ALA A 225 -3.09 13.08 -4.65
C ALA A 225 -3.64 11.82 -3.99
N LYS A 226 -3.00 10.68 -4.28
CA LYS A 226 -3.19 9.42 -3.57
C LYS A 226 -2.07 9.24 -2.55
N PRO A 227 -2.35 8.62 -1.39
CA PRO A 227 -1.30 8.26 -0.46
C PRO A 227 -0.38 7.21 -1.08
N ASN A 228 0.90 7.23 -0.69
CA ASN A 228 1.88 6.20 -1.02
C ASN A 228 2.62 5.68 0.21
N PHE A 229 2.24 6.13 1.40
CA PHE A 229 2.64 5.53 2.67
C PHE A 229 1.53 5.70 3.68
N TYR A 230 1.58 4.91 4.74
CA TYR A 230 0.64 4.98 5.86
C TYR A 230 1.35 4.73 7.17
N GLY A 231 0.65 4.91 8.28
CA GLY A 231 1.16 4.56 9.58
C GLY A 231 0.15 4.75 10.69
N TYR A 232 0.63 4.63 11.91
CA TYR A 232 -0.16 4.86 13.11
C TYR A 232 0.68 5.57 14.15
N SER A 233 0.05 6.41 14.97
CA SER A 233 0.77 7.28 15.89
C SER A 233 -0.03 7.62 17.15
N THR A 234 0.68 7.71 18.27
CA THR A 234 0.22 8.39 19.49
C THR A 234 0.79 9.80 19.63
N LEU A 235 1.60 10.22 18.66
CA LEU A 235 2.22 11.53 18.55
C LEU A 235 1.52 12.35 17.44
N GLY A 236 1.68 13.67 17.47
CA GLY A 236 1.26 14.55 16.38
C GLY A 236 2.08 14.35 15.10
N VAL A 237 1.62 14.94 14.00
CA VAL A 237 2.33 14.85 12.71
C VAL A 237 3.67 15.58 12.71
N ASP A 238 3.86 16.54 13.60
CA ASP A 238 5.13 17.23 13.83
C ASP A 238 6.27 16.25 14.17
N ALA A 239 6.03 15.30 15.07
CA ALA A 239 7.02 14.29 15.43
C ALA A 239 7.27 13.29 14.28
N LEU A 240 6.27 13.05 13.44
CA LEU A 240 6.35 12.12 12.32
C LEU A 240 7.13 12.69 11.12
N GLU A 241 7.16 14.01 10.94
CA GLU A 241 7.95 14.64 9.86
C GLU A 241 9.43 14.25 9.94
N GLU A 242 9.99 14.18 11.14
CA GLU A 242 11.38 13.75 11.35
C GLU A 242 11.60 12.27 11.03
N ALA A 243 10.53 11.46 11.07
CA ALA A 243 10.56 10.03 10.76
C ALA A 243 10.42 9.74 9.26
N ILE A 244 10.04 10.72 8.44
CA ILE A 244 10.06 10.62 6.98
C ILE A 244 11.50 10.73 6.48
N LEU A 245 11.93 9.79 5.63
CA LEU A 245 13.26 9.84 5.04
C LEU A 245 13.39 11.01 4.05
N SER A 246 14.50 11.73 4.11
CA SER A 246 14.95 12.58 3.02
C SER A 246 15.46 11.75 1.84
N ASN A 247 15.50 12.36 0.65
CA ASN A 247 16.10 11.75 -0.55
C ASN A 247 17.55 11.31 -0.32
N THR A 248 18.29 12.02 0.54
CA THR A 248 19.68 11.69 0.86
C THR A 248 19.78 10.51 1.81
N GLU A 249 18.96 10.45 2.85
CA GLU A 249 18.91 9.31 3.77
C GLU A 249 18.45 8.04 3.05
N TYR A 250 17.41 8.13 2.22
CA TYR A 250 16.94 7.01 1.39
C TYR A 250 18.06 6.45 0.51
N ARG A 251 18.78 7.32 -0.20
CA ARG A 251 19.93 6.91 -1.03
C ARG A 251 21.09 6.33 -0.22
N LEU A 252 21.29 6.79 1.01
CA LEU A 252 22.33 6.27 1.89
C LEU A 252 22.02 4.83 2.30
N ILE A 253 20.77 4.56 2.68
CA ILE A 253 20.30 3.22 3.07
C ILE A 253 20.41 2.23 1.89
N HIS A 254 20.22 2.70 0.66
CA HIS A 254 20.30 1.89 -0.55
C HIS A 254 21.68 1.89 -1.24
N LYS A 255 22.70 2.47 -0.60
CA LYS A 255 24.04 2.54 -1.18
C LYS A 255 24.71 1.17 -1.12
N SER A 256 24.57 0.42 -2.20
CA SER A 256 25.33 -0.80 -2.52
C SER A 256 26.56 -0.46 -3.38
#